data_AF-A0A023B7Q8-F1
#
_entry.id   AF-A0A023B7Q8-F1
#
_cell.length_a   1.000
_cell.length_b   1.000
_cell.length_c   1.000
_cell.angle_alpha   90.00
_cell.angle_beta   90.00
_cell.angle_gamma   90.00
#
_symmetry.space_group_name_H-M   'P 1'
#
loop_
_entity.id
_entity.type
_entity.pdbx_description
1 polymer ?
#
loop_
_entity_poly.entity_id
_entity_poly.type
_entity_poly.pdbx_seq_one_letter_code
_entity_poly.pdbx_strand_id
1 'polypeptide(L)'
;MLRRHITSDGGRILMRRLQFLHDEIDEDLDVYQFNDGKEVLLERCESPHLPEGPSPRRQRGVVDFSGQPSKGRPSPSISYRPGKSFKSSPDKASSPGAASTQADEAAAAEKAAAAEAAAFSPRKRMNKGLVDQFLGKCSGKCDLKVVVAMGHWSKEIDSHEANCIVVDTLKENGVNDIYCLPMSCGSRGFINSFRALYYGQDYDIIDLDVRSPGNDKVMNTVPMLINRTNNTAVIEAESIIGQHLLSTPLQGNSYGLGQALREAAEMGFRTIYVGLPAQAACIDGGIGMAQALSVDFYDVDGNELPHEGNVADRVASLSLDHIDNVMSDCKIIVACESTLPIHGESNSLNSLPASQRDVAIQNMNSLVEVVGRVCNNRSACIQPGSGCGGGAAYMLSVLLDTELKSGLAVVVDDEFESQIAKVDLLITGAYNVDVRNVGDIPVELSRMAQKYNTKTVVYTAQNSSGVADAPDVGMSCIVPIPEGNQITTDQDICNLLAKQVTRTVKMLRIGNEVKL
;
A
#
# COMPACT_ATOMS: atom_id res chain seq x y z
N MET A 1 19.92 30.88 -31.00
CA MET A 1 18.73 31.71 -31.30
C MET A 1 18.00 31.10 -32.49
N LEU A 2 16.66 31.01 -32.45
CA LEU A 2 15.75 30.39 -33.44
C LEU A 2 16.00 28.88 -33.65
N ARG A 3 15.06 27.92 -33.66
CA ARG A 3 13.59 27.76 -33.88
C ARG A 3 13.24 27.11 -35.24
N ARG A 4 12.67 25.89 -35.15
CA ARG A 4 11.96 25.09 -36.17
C ARG A 4 12.85 24.48 -37.28
N HIS A 5 12.54 23.33 -37.87
CA HIS A 5 11.29 22.53 -37.89
C HIS A 5 11.47 21.05 -37.51
N ILE A 6 10.37 20.42 -37.10
CA ILE A 6 10.12 18.95 -37.10
C ILE A 6 8.95 18.71 -38.06
N THR A 7 8.98 17.63 -38.86
CA THR A 7 7.82 16.97 -39.51
C THR A 7 8.24 15.64 -40.15
N SER A 8 7.29 14.72 -40.31
CA SER A 8 7.36 13.38 -40.95
C SER A 8 8.31 12.34 -40.33
N ASP A 9 7.91 11.08 -40.13
CA ASP A 9 6.54 10.52 -40.15
C ASP A 9 6.47 9.26 -39.27
N GLY A 10 5.31 8.99 -38.66
CA GLY A 10 5.16 7.83 -37.76
C GLY A 10 3.85 7.74 -36.94
N GLY A 11 2.86 8.60 -37.19
CA GLY A 11 1.62 8.62 -36.40
C GLY A 11 0.38 8.19 -37.18
N ARG A 12 -0.16 6.99 -36.90
CA ARG A 12 -1.58 6.58 -37.07
C ARG A 12 -1.85 5.12 -36.67
N ILE A 13 -1.93 4.86 -35.36
CA ILE A 13 -2.76 3.83 -34.68
C ILE A 13 -2.76 4.24 -33.18
N LEU A 14 -3.79 3.85 -32.42
CA LEU A 14 -4.08 4.31 -31.04
C LEU A 14 -4.41 5.81 -30.89
N MET A 15 -5.58 6.20 -31.39
CA MET A 15 -6.30 7.39 -30.89
C MET A 15 -7.82 7.16 -30.96
N ARG A 16 -8.32 6.20 -30.15
CA ARG A 16 -9.77 5.91 -30.05
C ARG A 16 -10.23 5.11 -28.82
N ARG A 17 -9.62 5.33 -27.63
CA ARG A 17 -10.16 4.76 -26.37
C ARG A 17 -9.90 5.53 -25.06
N LEU A 18 -9.46 6.79 -25.12
CA LEU A 18 -9.32 7.66 -23.95
C LEU A 18 -10.40 8.76 -23.97
N GLN A 19 -11.62 8.41 -23.53
CA GLN A 19 -12.65 9.42 -23.22
C GLN A 19 -13.81 8.86 -22.35
N PHE A 20 -13.50 8.41 -21.14
CA PHE A 20 -14.42 8.34 -19.99
C PHE A 20 -13.61 8.27 -18.69
N LEU A 21 -14.15 8.86 -17.61
CA LEU A 21 -13.59 8.89 -16.25
C LEU A 21 -12.19 9.51 -16.11
N HIS A 22 -12.19 10.83 -15.93
CA HIS A 22 -11.14 11.59 -15.28
C HIS A 22 -11.87 12.50 -14.27
N ASP A 23 -12.03 12.02 -13.04
CA ASP A 23 -12.56 12.76 -11.90
C ASP A 23 -11.84 12.22 -10.65
N GLU A 24 -11.30 13.13 -9.82
CA GLU A 24 -10.81 12.94 -8.44
C GLU A 24 -9.75 11.85 -8.17
N ILE A 25 -8.47 12.20 -8.39
CA ILE A 25 -7.41 12.25 -7.36
C ILE A 25 -6.41 13.33 -7.84
N ASP A 26 -6.15 14.35 -7.02
CA ASP A 26 -5.30 15.51 -7.37
C ASP A 26 -4.59 16.01 -6.09
N GLU A 27 -3.47 15.37 -5.75
CA GLU A 27 -2.71 15.63 -4.53
C GLU A 27 -1.42 16.42 -4.81
N ASP A 28 -1.38 17.68 -4.39
CA ASP A 28 -0.17 18.50 -4.38
C ASP A 28 0.88 17.91 -3.40
N LEU A 29 2.05 17.48 -3.90
CA LEU A 29 3.19 17.08 -3.05
C LEU A 29 4.06 18.29 -2.68
N ASP A 30 3.99 18.74 -1.42
CA ASP A 30 4.98 19.65 -0.83
C ASP A 30 6.21 18.86 -0.33
N VAL A 31 7.26 18.75 -1.16
CA VAL A 31 8.54 18.12 -0.78
C VAL A 31 9.64 19.18 -0.64
N TYR A 32 10.46 19.05 0.41
CA TYR A 32 11.51 20.00 0.77
C TYR A 32 12.87 19.31 0.79
N GLN A 33 13.85 19.89 0.11
CA GLN A 33 15.26 19.48 0.19
C GLN A 33 16.14 20.71 0.46
N PHE A 34 17.03 20.61 1.45
CA PHE A 34 18.00 21.66 1.74
C PHE A 34 19.34 21.36 1.07
N ASN A 35 19.86 22.34 0.32
CA ASN A 35 21.21 22.34 -0.22
C ASN A 35 21.91 23.63 0.22
N ASP A 36 23.12 23.52 0.80
CA ASP A 36 23.95 24.62 1.30
C ASP A 36 23.20 25.74 2.07
N GLY A 37 22.30 25.35 2.98
CA GLY A 37 21.60 26.28 3.87
C GLY A 37 20.62 27.23 3.19
N LYS A 38 20.17 26.90 1.97
CA LYS A 38 19.09 27.62 1.27
C LYS A 38 17.83 26.77 1.22
N GLU A 39 16.73 27.41 1.62
CA GLU A 39 15.38 26.93 1.41
C GLU A 39 15.03 27.02 -0.08
N VAL A 40 14.55 25.93 -0.67
CA VAL A 40 14.02 25.90 -2.03
C VAL A 40 12.67 25.18 -2.00
N LEU A 41 11.58 25.94 -2.18
CA LEU A 41 10.30 25.37 -2.56
C LEU A 41 10.42 24.97 -4.04
N LEU A 42 10.48 23.65 -4.30
CA LEU A 42 10.96 23.15 -5.59
C LEU A 42 9.89 23.11 -6.67
N GLU A 43 8.61 22.91 -6.33
CA GLU A 43 7.50 23.20 -7.23
C GLU A 43 6.21 23.55 -6.46
N ARG A 44 5.24 24.08 -7.20
CA ARG A 44 3.82 24.11 -6.85
C ARG A 44 3.05 23.88 -8.16
N CYS A 45 2.13 22.92 -8.22
CA CYS A 45 1.55 22.47 -9.48
C CYS A 45 0.46 23.44 -9.99
N GLU A 46 0.85 24.62 -10.47
CA GLU A 46 -0.09 25.58 -11.06
C GLU A 46 -0.52 25.14 -12.48
N SER A 47 -1.73 24.56 -12.55
CA SER A 47 -2.40 24.19 -13.80
C SER A 47 -2.30 25.29 -14.89
N PRO A 48 -1.96 24.95 -16.14
CA PRO A 48 -1.72 25.95 -17.18
C PRO A 48 -3.00 26.69 -17.59
N HIS A 49 -3.17 27.91 -17.09
CA HIS A 49 -4.27 28.80 -17.45
C HIS A 49 -4.34 29.06 -18.96
N LEU A 50 -5.34 28.46 -19.63
CA LEU A 50 -5.79 28.90 -20.95
C LEU A 50 -6.66 30.17 -20.81
N PRO A 51 -6.54 31.15 -21.73
CA PRO A 51 -7.24 32.42 -21.63
C PRO A 51 -8.75 32.26 -21.87
N GLU A 52 -9.57 33.01 -21.11
CA GLU A 52 -11.03 32.95 -21.19
C GLU A 52 -11.56 33.35 -22.58
N GLY A 53 -12.23 32.40 -23.24
CA GLY A 53 -13.03 32.62 -24.45
C GLY A 53 -14.53 32.53 -24.15
N PRO A 54 -15.39 33.28 -24.86
CA PRO A 54 -16.80 33.41 -24.50
C PRO A 54 -17.60 32.11 -24.68
N SER A 55 -18.45 31.81 -23.70
CA SER A 55 -19.19 30.54 -23.62
C SER A 55 -20.35 30.44 -24.64
N PRO A 56 -20.45 29.34 -25.42
CA PRO A 56 -21.58 29.11 -26.32
C PRO A 56 -22.82 28.64 -25.54
N ARG A 57 -23.97 29.26 -25.83
CA ARG A 57 -25.26 28.94 -25.20
C ARG A 57 -25.78 27.58 -25.64
N ARG A 58 -26.43 26.84 -24.74
CA ARG A 58 -27.29 25.70 -25.09
C ARG A 58 -28.37 26.13 -26.09
N GLN A 59 -28.48 25.45 -27.23
CA GLN A 59 -29.68 25.42 -28.06
C GLN A 59 -30.14 23.98 -28.28
N ARG A 60 -31.46 23.77 -28.30
CA ARG A 60 -32.08 22.51 -28.70
C ARG A 60 -32.27 22.54 -30.22
N GLY A 61 -31.87 21.49 -30.92
CA GLY A 61 -32.12 21.32 -32.36
C GLY A 61 -32.64 19.91 -32.63
N VAL A 62 -33.88 19.81 -33.12
CA VAL A 62 -34.44 18.56 -33.65
C VAL A 62 -34.18 18.51 -35.14
N VAL A 63 -33.66 17.39 -35.64
CA VAL A 63 -33.71 17.05 -37.07
C VAL A 63 -34.13 15.59 -37.18
N ASP A 64 -35.19 15.36 -37.96
CA ASP A 64 -35.72 14.05 -38.32
C ASP A 64 -35.35 13.76 -39.78
N PHE A 65 -35.04 12.50 -40.12
CA PHE A 65 -34.93 12.04 -41.50
C PHE A 65 -35.34 10.58 -41.64
N SER A 66 -36.22 10.32 -42.61
CA SER A 66 -36.89 9.04 -42.82
C SER A 66 -36.30 8.24 -43.99
N GLY A 67 -36.31 6.91 -43.87
CA GLY A 67 -35.84 5.99 -44.91
C GLY A 67 -35.90 4.50 -44.51
N GLN A 68 -36.92 3.78 -45.00
CA GLN A 68 -37.15 2.34 -44.78
C GLN A 68 -37.07 1.56 -46.14
N PRO A 69 -37.32 0.22 -46.23
CA PRO A 69 -36.65 -0.91 -45.56
C PRO A 69 -36.44 -2.17 -46.47
N SER A 70 -35.78 -3.21 -45.95
CA SER A 70 -35.98 -4.63 -46.36
C SER A 70 -35.74 -5.56 -45.15
N LYS A 71 -36.73 -6.34 -44.66
CA LYS A 71 -37.25 -7.65 -45.14
C LYS A 71 -36.20 -8.79 -45.08
N GLY A 72 -36.30 -9.84 -44.25
CA GLY A 72 -37.16 -10.09 -43.06
C GLY A 72 -37.58 -11.57 -42.87
N ARG A 73 -38.26 -11.88 -41.74
CA ARG A 73 -38.92 -13.16 -41.33
C ARG A 73 -37.99 -14.33 -40.91
N PRO A 74 -38.50 -15.38 -40.21
CA PRO A 74 -39.22 -15.30 -38.93
C PRO A 74 -38.82 -16.42 -37.91
N SER A 75 -39.25 -16.29 -36.66
CA SER A 75 -39.25 -17.39 -35.67
C SER A 75 -40.53 -18.26 -35.75
N PRO A 76 -40.51 -19.50 -35.23
CA PRO A 76 -41.70 -20.25 -34.82
C PRO A 76 -41.90 -20.21 -33.30
N SER A 77 -43.15 -20.02 -32.86
CA SER A 77 -43.58 -20.19 -31.48
C SER A 77 -44.12 -21.61 -31.23
N ILE A 78 -44.13 -22.05 -29.97
CA ILE A 78 -44.89 -23.23 -29.53
C ILE A 78 -45.85 -22.80 -28.43
N SER A 79 -47.11 -23.25 -28.53
CA SER A 79 -48.18 -22.94 -27.59
C SER A 79 -49.07 -24.16 -27.36
N TYR A 80 -49.29 -24.58 -26.11
CA TYR A 80 -50.32 -25.57 -25.79
C TYR A 80 -50.90 -25.42 -24.37
N ARG A 81 -52.17 -25.81 -24.23
CA ARG A 81 -53.06 -25.76 -23.04
C ARG A 81 -54.33 -26.58 -23.38
N PRO A 82 -55.24 -26.93 -22.44
CA PRO A 82 -55.11 -27.14 -20.99
C PRO A 82 -55.89 -28.37 -20.43
N GLY A 83 -55.73 -28.69 -19.14
CA GLY A 83 -56.66 -29.50 -18.32
C GLY A 83 -56.34 -29.31 -16.83
N LYS A 84 -57.25 -28.78 -15.97
CA LYS A 84 -58.36 -29.46 -15.25
C LYS A 84 -57.89 -30.60 -14.34
N SER A 85 -58.11 -30.63 -13.01
CA SER A 85 -58.71 -29.68 -12.03
C SER A 85 -58.29 -30.15 -10.58
N PHE A 86 -58.90 -29.98 -9.39
CA PHE A 86 -60.26 -29.57 -8.92
C PHE A 86 -60.31 -29.32 -7.37
N LYS A 87 -60.50 -28.06 -6.92
CA LYS A 87 -60.92 -27.63 -5.53
C LYS A 87 -59.92 -27.90 -4.36
N SER A 88 -59.97 -27.21 -3.20
CA SER A 88 -60.82 -26.12 -2.67
C SER A 88 -60.09 -25.26 -1.60
N SER A 89 -60.49 -23.99 -1.45
CA SER A 89 -60.11 -23.07 -0.35
C SER A 89 -61.08 -23.18 0.87
N PRO A 90 -60.88 -22.41 1.97
CA PRO A 90 -61.39 -21.02 2.01
C PRO A 90 -60.52 -19.96 2.73
N ASP A 91 -60.49 -18.76 2.11
CA ASP A 91 -60.60 -17.40 2.65
C ASP A 91 -59.82 -16.89 3.88
N LYS A 92 -59.03 -15.81 3.67
CA LYS A 92 -59.42 -14.43 4.06
C LYS A 92 -58.54 -13.31 3.46
N ALA A 93 -59.17 -12.15 3.24
CA ALA A 93 -58.65 -10.76 3.06
C ALA A 93 -57.14 -10.53 2.75
N SER A 94 -56.72 -9.91 1.63
CA SER A 94 -56.93 -8.50 1.17
C SER A 94 -56.30 -7.43 2.09
N SER A 95 -55.48 -6.47 1.66
CA SER A 95 -55.05 -6.06 0.29
C SER A 95 -53.60 -5.47 0.28
N PRO A 96 -53.15 -4.46 -0.53
CA PRO A 96 -51.93 -4.65 -1.34
C PRO A 96 -50.76 -3.67 -1.13
N GLY A 97 -49.58 -4.02 -1.66
CA GLY A 97 -48.56 -3.06 -2.11
C GLY A 97 -47.19 -3.14 -1.43
N ALA A 98 -46.25 -3.89 -2.02
CA ALA A 98 -44.82 -3.84 -1.68
C ALA A 98 -43.98 -4.30 -2.89
N ALA A 99 -43.64 -3.38 -3.80
CA ALA A 99 -42.89 -3.67 -5.02
C ALA A 99 -42.18 -2.42 -5.62
N SER A 100 -41.37 -1.73 -4.80
CA SER A 100 -40.44 -0.68 -5.29
C SER A 100 -39.22 -0.45 -4.39
N THR A 101 -39.35 -0.66 -3.08
CA THR A 101 -38.41 -0.14 -2.06
C THR A 101 -36.93 -0.49 -2.27
N GLN A 102 -36.58 -1.70 -2.72
CA GLN A 102 -35.18 -2.09 -2.88
C GLN A 102 -34.42 -1.29 -3.96
N ALA A 103 -35.10 -0.73 -4.96
CA ALA A 103 -34.47 0.13 -5.96
C ALA A 103 -34.28 1.56 -5.41
N ASP A 104 -35.28 2.07 -4.69
CA ASP A 104 -35.25 3.40 -4.07
C ASP A 104 -34.25 3.46 -2.91
N GLU A 105 -34.09 2.38 -2.13
CA GLU A 105 -33.12 2.24 -1.04
C GLU A 105 -31.67 2.20 -1.56
N ALA A 106 -31.41 1.46 -2.66
CA ALA A 106 -30.10 1.43 -3.30
C ALA A 106 -29.71 2.82 -3.86
N ALA A 107 -30.62 3.48 -4.58
CA ALA A 107 -30.39 4.83 -5.11
C ALA A 107 -30.27 5.90 -4.00
N ALA A 108 -30.86 5.68 -2.82
CA ALA A 108 -30.67 6.54 -1.65
C ALA A 108 -29.30 6.33 -1.00
N ALA A 109 -28.82 5.09 -0.90
CA ALA A 109 -27.48 4.77 -0.38
C ALA A 109 -26.36 5.32 -1.30
N GLU A 110 -26.50 5.15 -2.61
CA GLU A 110 -25.56 5.71 -3.62
C GLU A 110 -25.50 7.24 -3.53
N LYS A 111 -26.64 7.91 -3.31
CA LYS A 111 -26.69 9.37 -3.06
C LYS A 111 -26.12 9.80 -1.71
N ALA A 112 -26.21 8.95 -0.68
CA ALA A 112 -25.59 9.22 0.61
C ALA A 112 -24.06 9.16 0.49
N ALA A 113 -23.52 8.09 -0.12
CA ALA A 113 -22.10 7.94 -0.38
C ALA A 113 -21.54 9.10 -1.24
N ALA A 114 -22.24 9.49 -2.31
CA ALA A 114 -21.84 10.65 -3.13
C ALA A 114 -21.90 12.00 -2.37
N ALA A 115 -22.80 12.15 -1.40
CA ALA A 115 -22.87 13.33 -0.55
C ALA A 115 -21.80 13.33 0.56
N GLU A 116 -21.36 12.16 0.99
CA GLU A 116 -20.30 11.96 1.98
C GLU A 116 -18.92 12.18 1.36
N ALA A 117 -18.67 11.64 0.16
CA ALA A 117 -17.49 11.96 -0.67
C ALA A 117 -17.39 13.47 -0.96
N ALA A 118 -18.48 14.10 -1.43
CA ALA A 118 -18.53 15.55 -1.69
C ALA A 118 -18.39 16.43 -0.41
N ALA A 119 -18.43 15.84 0.79
CA ALA A 119 -18.14 16.54 2.04
C ALA A 119 -16.65 16.48 2.43
N PHE A 120 -15.85 15.62 1.77
CA PHE A 120 -14.52 15.19 2.18
C PHE A 120 -13.39 15.70 1.26
N SER A 121 -13.35 17.01 1.00
CA SER A 121 -12.10 17.65 0.56
C SER A 121 -11.14 17.78 1.75
N PRO A 122 -9.90 17.26 1.69
CA PRO A 122 -8.92 17.38 2.78
C PRO A 122 -8.60 18.82 3.21
N ARG A 123 -8.88 19.81 2.34
CA ARG A 123 -8.57 21.24 2.56
C ARG A 123 -9.60 22.01 3.38
N LYS A 124 -10.31 21.35 4.31
CA LYS A 124 -11.02 22.03 5.42
C LYS A 124 -10.00 22.58 6.44
N ARG A 125 -9.42 23.75 6.10
CA ARG A 125 -8.47 24.51 6.92
C ARG A 125 -8.83 24.46 8.41
N MET A 126 -7.84 24.09 9.23
CA MET A 126 -7.96 24.01 10.68
C MET A 126 -8.56 25.30 11.25
N ASN A 127 -9.52 25.16 12.18
CA ASN A 127 -10.31 26.29 12.64
C ASN A 127 -9.48 27.20 13.56
N LYS A 128 -8.82 28.20 12.97
CA LYS A 128 -7.71 28.98 13.54
C LYS A 128 -7.92 29.51 14.96
N GLY A 129 -9.17 29.89 15.30
CA GLY A 129 -9.52 30.38 16.64
C GLY A 129 -9.39 29.34 17.77
N LEU A 130 -9.33 28.04 17.46
CA LEU A 130 -9.16 26.98 18.44
C LEU A 130 -7.67 26.77 18.81
N VAL A 131 -6.77 27.06 17.87
CA VAL A 131 -5.31 27.11 18.08
C VAL A 131 -4.93 28.35 18.90
N ASP A 132 -5.45 29.52 18.54
CA ASP A 132 -5.17 30.78 19.24
C ASP A 132 -5.60 30.77 20.73
N GLN A 133 -6.62 29.99 21.13
CA GLN A 133 -7.07 29.91 22.53
C GLN A 133 -6.09 29.18 23.49
N PHE A 134 -5.11 28.43 22.98
CA PHE A 134 -4.11 27.70 23.80
C PHE A 134 -2.66 28.18 23.59
N LEU A 135 -2.47 29.35 22.94
CA LEU A 135 -1.15 29.90 22.62
C LEU A 135 -0.81 31.17 23.41
N GLY A 136 -0.19 30.97 24.57
CA GLY A 136 0.81 31.93 25.05
C GLY A 136 1.97 31.97 24.04
N LYS A 137 2.25 33.15 23.46
CA LYS A 137 3.24 33.32 22.39
C LYS A 137 4.68 33.30 22.93
N CYS A 138 5.25 32.12 23.08
CA CYS A 138 6.68 31.93 23.33
C CYS A 138 7.49 32.25 22.06
N SER A 139 7.94 33.49 21.91
CA SER A 139 8.57 34.03 20.68
C SER A 139 10.05 33.64 20.49
N GLY A 140 10.48 32.49 20.99
CA GLY A 140 11.86 32.00 20.86
C GLY A 140 12.07 31.25 19.55
N LYS A 141 12.93 31.77 18.66
CA LYS A 141 13.43 31.01 17.50
C LYS A 141 14.17 29.78 18.01
N CYS A 142 13.86 28.61 17.46
CA CYS A 142 14.43 27.34 17.90
C CYS A 142 15.29 26.78 16.77
N ASP A 143 16.61 26.90 16.91
CA ASP A 143 17.58 26.38 15.95
C ASP A 143 17.81 24.86 16.17
N LEU A 144 16.72 24.12 16.37
CA LEU A 144 16.67 22.68 16.57
C LEU A 144 16.60 21.97 15.22
N LYS A 145 17.50 21.03 14.98
CA LYS A 145 17.47 20.13 13.81
C LYS A 145 16.67 18.87 14.13
N VAL A 146 15.77 18.49 13.23
CA VAL A 146 14.86 17.36 13.44
C VAL A 146 14.83 16.43 12.23
N VAL A 147 15.01 15.13 12.43
CA VAL A 147 14.53 14.09 11.50
C VAL A 147 13.13 13.69 11.93
N VAL A 148 12.16 13.70 11.01
CA VAL A 148 10.83 13.12 11.19
C VAL A 148 10.73 11.86 10.32
N ALA A 149 10.37 10.74 10.94
CA ALA A 149 10.29 9.43 10.31
C ALA A 149 9.19 8.57 10.97
N MET A 150 7.94 8.93 10.74
CA MET A 150 6.77 8.20 11.27
C MET A 150 6.52 6.90 10.49
N GLY A 151 6.07 5.85 11.17
CA GLY A 151 5.48 4.65 10.56
C GLY A 151 3.98 4.82 10.29
N HIS A 152 3.28 3.71 10.05
CA HIS A 152 1.83 3.67 9.77
C HIS A 152 0.97 3.91 11.03
N TRP A 153 -0.18 4.59 10.88
CA TRP A 153 -1.08 4.96 12.00
C TRP A 153 -2.51 4.45 11.89
N SER A 154 -3.11 4.35 10.71
CA SER A 154 -4.44 3.73 10.55
C SER A 154 -4.79 3.48 9.08
N LYS A 155 -5.98 2.92 8.82
CA LYS A 155 -6.48 2.75 7.46
C LYS A 155 -6.57 4.06 6.66
N GLU A 156 -6.70 5.21 7.32
CA GLU A 156 -6.80 6.53 6.71
C GLU A 156 -5.68 7.48 7.20
N ILE A 157 -4.59 6.93 7.76
CA ILE A 157 -3.37 7.66 8.13
C ILE A 157 -2.17 6.75 7.88
N ASP A 158 -1.59 6.85 6.69
CA ASP A 158 -0.35 6.19 6.34
C ASP A 158 0.88 6.89 6.96
N SER A 159 2.08 6.42 6.58
CA SER A 159 3.32 7.06 7.04
C SER A 159 3.48 8.50 6.53
N HIS A 160 3.17 8.77 5.26
CA HIS A 160 3.29 10.11 4.68
C HIS A 160 2.39 11.10 5.41
N GLU A 161 1.11 10.74 5.62
CA GLU A 161 0.13 11.57 6.33
C GLU A 161 0.57 11.86 7.78
N ALA A 162 1.03 10.83 8.50
CA ALA A 162 1.56 10.98 9.85
C ALA A 162 2.81 11.88 9.92
N ASN A 163 3.72 11.76 8.94
CA ASN A 163 4.88 12.65 8.83
C ASN A 163 4.45 14.11 8.57
N CYS A 164 3.54 14.35 7.64
CA CYS A 164 3.04 15.70 7.31
C CYS A 164 2.39 16.39 8.54
N ILE A 165 1.56 15.68 9.31
CA ILE A 165 0.96 16.19 10.56
C ILE A 165 2.03 16.67 11.55
N VAL A 166 3.12 15.91 11.71
CA VAL A 166 4.23 16.27 12.60
C VAL A 166 5.03 17.44 12.04
N VAL A 167 5.41 17.41 10.76
CA VAL A 167 6.20 18.45 10.09
C VAL A 167 5.49 19.81 10.12
N ASP A 168 4.20 19.85 9.79
CA ASP A 168 3.45 21.12 9.82
C ASP A 168 3.28 21.64 11.25
N THR A 169 3.04 20.76 12.23
CA THR A 169 2.99 21.17 13.64
C THR A 169 4.33 21.74 14.13
N LEU A 170 5.46 21.18 13.70
CA LEU A 170 6.80 21.69 14.00
C LEU A 170 7.01 23.08 13.38
N LYS A 171 6.66 23.26 12.09
CA LYS A 171 6.70 24.54 11.37
C LYS A 171 5.84 25.61 12.04
N GLU A 172 4.59 25.30 12.38
CA GLU A 172 3.67 26.21 13.10
C GLU A 172 4.23 26.63 14.47
N ASN A 173 4.96 25.73 15.15
CA ASN A 173 5.63 26.03 16.42
C ASN A 173 7.03 26.68 16.26
N GLY A 174 7.51 26.91 15.03
CA GLY A 174 8.73 27.64 14.72
C GLY A 174 10.03 26.82 14.70
N VAL A 175 9.93 25.51 14.47
CA VAL A 175 11.07 24.62 14.10
C VAL A 175 11.07 24.48 12.57
N ASN A 176 12.22 24.67 11.92
CA ASN A 176 12.28 24.80 10.45
C ASN A 176 13.39 23.96 9.79
N ASP A 177 14.43 23.55 10.53
CA ASP A 177 15.50 22.67 10.04
C ASP A 177 15.02 21.22 10.22
N ILE A 178 14.17 20.78 9.28
CA ILE A 178 13.46 19.50 9.34
C ILE A 178 13.80 18.67 8.09
N TYR A 179 14.37 17.49 8.32
CA TYR A 179 14.43 16.42 7.34
C TYR A 179 13.25 15.46 7.56
N CYS A 180 12.65 14.93 6.50
CA CYS A 180 11.46 14.09 6.58
C CYS A 180 11.55 12.91 5.60
N LEU A 181 11.28 11.68 6.07
CA LEU A 181 11.18 10.49 5.21
C LEU A 181 10.03 9.58 5.69
N PRO A 182 9.00 9.35 4.87
CA PRO A 182 8.03 8.29 5.10
C PRO A 182 8.70 6.91 5.16
N MET A 183 8.27 6.09 6.11
CA MET A 183 8.83 4.80 6.46
C MET A 183 7.80 3.69 6.31
N SER A 184 8.21 2.60 5.67
CA SER A 184 7.49 1.33 5.61
C SER A 184 8.43 0.17 5.89
N CYS A 185 7.87 -0.87 6.50
CA CYS A 185 8.48 -2.18 6.74
C CYS A 185 8.30 -3.15 5.55
N GLY A 186 7.82 -2.69 4.39
CA GLY A 186 7.51 -3.52 3.23
C GLY A 186 6.03 -3.86 3.09
N SER A 187 5.19 -3.50 4.06
CA SER A 187 3.74 -3.46 3.91
C SER A 187 3.27 -2.05 3.52
N ARG A 188 2.09 -1.62 3.96
CA ARG A 188 1.42 -0.42 3.45
C ARG A 188 2.27 0.86 3.50
N GLY A 189 2.31 1.62 2.40
CA GLY A 189 3.06 2.87 2.29
C GLY A 189 4.52 2.70 1.85
N PHE A 190 4.89 1.50 1.38
CA PHE A 190 6.18 1.21 0.75
C PHE A 190 6.38 2.02 -0.53
N ILE A 191 5.34 2.15 -1.36
CA ILE A 191 5.37 3.04 -2.54
C ILE A 191 5.57 4.51 -2.11
N ASN A 192 4.88 4.99 -1.09
CA ASN A 192 5.03 6.37 -0.60
C ASN A 192 6.41 6.65 0.02
N SER A 193 7.03 5.64 0.62
CA SER A 193 8.43 5.71 1.07
C SER A 193 9.39 5.90 -0.12
N PHE A 194 9.21 5.11 -1.20
CA PHE A 194 10.04 5.23 -2.40
C PHE A 194 9.77 6.49 -3.23
N ARG A 195 8.54 7.05 -3.25
CA ARG A 195 8.26 8.37 -3.87
C ARG A 195 9.12 9.49 -3.27
N ALA A 196 9.38 9.44 -1.96
CA ALA A 196 10.26 10.40 -1.29
C ALA A 196 11.74 10.18 -1.67
N LEU A 197 12.21 8.93 -1.72
CA LEU A 197 13.58 8.58 -2.16
C LEU A 197 13.84 8.91 -3.64
N TYR A 198 12.82 8.81 -4.49
CA TYR A 198 12.89 9.13 -5.92
C TYR A 198 12.61 10.60 -6.24
N TYR A 199 12.49 11.47 -5.24
CA TYR A 199 12.20 12.88 -5.47
C TYR A 199 13.24 13.56 -6.37
N GLY A 200 12.76 14.38 -7.33
CA GLY A 200 13.59 15.03 -8.34
C GLY A 200 14.07 14.14 -9.50
N GLN A 201 13.63 12.88 -9.57
CA GLN A 201 13.99 11.91 -10.61
C GLN A 201 12.82 11.64 -11.56
N ASP A 202 13.08 11.06 -12.74
CA ASP A 202 12.04 10.53 -13.63
C ASP A 202 11.43 9.27 -13.00
N TYR A 203 10.30 9.46 -12.29
CA TYR A 203 9.46 8.41 -11.74
C TYR A 203 7.98 8.65 -12.07
N ASP A 204 7.17 7.60 -11.94
CA ASP A 204 5.75 7.60 -12.30
C ASP A 204 5.00 6.50 -11.54
N ILE A 205 3.67 6.60 -11.42
CA ILE A 205 2.84 5.53 -10.85
C ILE A 205 1.93 5.01 -11.96
N ILE A 206 1.93 3.70 -12.17
CA ILE A 206 1.13 3.03 -13.18
C ILE A 206 0.21 1.98 -12.54
N ASP A 207 -1.02 1.93 -13.04
CA ASP A 207 -2.05 0.98 -12.61
C ASP A 207 -1.88 -0.36 -13.35
N LEU A 208 -1.82 -1.46 -12.58
CA LEU A 208 -1.72 -2.82 -13.09
C LEU A 208 -2.98 -3.62 -12.76
N ASP A 209 -3.59 -4.27 -13.75
CA ASP A 209 -4.66 -5.24 -13.53
C ASP A 209 -4.08 -6.63 -13.21
N VAL A 210 -4.16 -7.04 -11.94
CA VAL A 210 -3.65 -8.33 -11.43
C VAL A 210 -4.77 -9.21 -10.88
N ARG A 211 -4.65 -10.55 -10.94
CA ARG A 211 -5.68 -11.45 -10.38
C ARG A 211 -5.87 -11.23 -8.88
N SER A 212 -7.13 -11.20 -8.46
CA SER A 212 -7.54 -11.14 -7.06
C SER A 212 -7.23 -12.46 -6.34
N PRO A 213 -6.60 -12.45 -5.15
CA PRO A 213 -6.06 -13.66 -4.52
C PRO A 213 -7.13 -14.67 -4.12
N GLY A 214 -8.40 -14.27 -4.00
CA GLY A 214 -9.53 -15.14 -3.69
C GLY A 214 -10.39 -15.55 -4.90
N ASN A 215 -10.13 -15.05 -6.11
CA ASN A 215 -10.94 -15.37 -7.30
C ASN A 215 -10.20 -14.99 -8.60
N ASP A 216 -9.70 -15.99 -9.32
CA ASP A 216 -8.96 -15.86 -10.59
C ASP A 216 -9.71 -15.17 -11.75
N LYS A 217 -11.02 -14.93 -11.58
CA LYS A 217 -11.89 -14.25 -12.56
C LYS A 217 -12.14 -12.78 -12.21
N VAL A 218 -11.59 -12.30 -11.10
CA VAL A 218 -11.62 -10.89 -10.69
C VAL A 218 -10.22 -10.33 -10.84
N MET A 219 -10.11 -9.18 -11.51
CA MET A 219 -8.89 -8.39 -11.53
C MET A 219 -9.01 -7.30 -10.46
N ASN A 220 -7.96 -7.12 -9.67
CA ASN A 220 -7.75 -5.94 -8.83
C ASN A 220 -6.83 -5.01 -9.63
N THR A 221 -7.15 -3.72 -9.71
CA THR A 221 -6.21 -2.70 -10.20
C THR A 221 -5.33 -2.23 -9.04
N VAL A 222 -4.01 -2.28 -9.20
CA VAL A 222 -3.03 -1.97 -8.14
C VAL A 222 -1.91 -1.04 -8.64
N PRO A 223 -1.39 -0.14 -7.80
CA PRO A 223 -0.31 0.76 -8.21
C PRO A 223 1.05 0.06 -8.22
N MET A 224 1.85 0.33 -9.25
CA MET A 224 3.29 0.10 -9.28
C MET A 224 4.02 1.42 -9.51
N LEU A 225 4.98 1.74 -8.64
CA LEU A 225 5.85 2.90 -8.80
C LEU A 225 7.06 2.50 -9.66
N ILE A 226 7.32 3.25 -10.72
CA ILE A 226 8.42 3.01 -11.65
C ILE A 226 9.37 4.21 -11.68
N ASN A 227 10.67 3.97 -11.82
CA ASN A 227 11.71 5.00 -11.91
C ASN A 227 12.65 4.70 -13.09
N ARG A 228 12.60 5.59 -14.07
CA ARG A 228 13.32 5.50 -15.35
C ARG A 228 14.76 6.04 -15.26
N THR A 229 15.07 6.78 -14.19
CA THR A 229 16.43 7.28 -13.90
C THR A 229 17.34 6.15 -13.42
N ASN A 230 16.82 5.27 -12.56
CA ASN A 230 17.56 4.15 -11.97
C ASN A 230 17.23 2.78 -12.59
N ASN A 231 16.27 2.75 -13.53
CA ASN A 231 15.67 1.54 -14.11
C ASN A 231 15.10 0.55 -13.08
N THR A 232 14.37 1.10 -12.11
CA THR A 232 13.78 0.36 -10.98
C THR A 232 12.25 0.38 -10.99
N ALA A 233 11.65 -0.67 -10.43
CA ALA A 233 10.22 -0.76 -10.15
C ALA A 233 9.99 -1.09 -8.67
N VAL A 234 8.86 -0.69 -8.11
CA VAL A 234 8.50 -0.86 -6.69
C VAL A 234 7.06 -1.34 -6.60
N ILE A 235 6.88 -2.56 -6.10
CA ILE A 235 5.59 -3.26 -5.95
C ILE A 235 5.27 -3.37 -4.46
N GLU A 236 4.09 -2.91 -4.05
CA GLU A 236 3.59 -3.04 -2.68
C GLU A 236 2.59 -4.20 -2.62
N ALA A 237 3.06 -5.40 -2.26
CA ALA A 237 2.25 -6.61 -2.36
C ALA A 237 1.10 -6.69 -1.34
N GLU A 238 1.03 -5.79 -0.34
CA GLU A 238 -0.16 -5.63 0.51
C GLU A 238 -1.41 -5.29 -0.32
N SER A 239 -1.27 -4.58 -1.45
CA SER A 239 -2.38 -4.30 -2.38
C SER A 239 -2.82 -5.51 -3.22
N ILE A 240 -1.99 -6.55 -3.31
CA ILE A 240 -2.17 -7.71 -4.20
C ILE A 240 -2.55 -8.96 -3.40
N ILE A 241 -1.82 -9.23 -2.32
CA ILE A 241 -1.93 -10.41 -1.46
C ILE A 241 -2.01 -10.05 0.03
N GLY A 242 -2.28 -8.79 0.39
CA GLY A 242 -2.42 -8.37 1.78
C GLY A 242 -3.56 -9.10 2.50
N GLN A 243 -3.36 -9.41 3.79
CA GLN A 243 -4.29 -10.24 4.58
C GLN A 243 -5.74 -9.73 4.57
N HIS A 244 -5.94 -8.43 4.39
CA HIS A 244 -7.26 -7.81 4.35
C HIS A 244 -8.11 -8.20 3.12
N LEU A 245 -7.52 -8.80 2.09
CA LEU A 245 -8.19 -9.19 0.84
C LEU A 245 -8.92 -10.55 0.91
N LEU A 246 -8.50 -11.48 1.79
CA LEU A 246 -9.13 -12.80 1.92
C LEU A 246 -8.97 -13.37 3.34
N SER A 247 -10.09 -13.80 3.94
CA SER A 247 -10.13 -14.39 5.29
C SER A 247 -9.86 -15.92 5.34
N THR A 248 -9.71 -16.57 4.18
CA THR A 248 -9.43 -18.00 4.02
C THR A 248 -8.09 -18.24 3.32
N PRO A 249 -6.94 -17.97 3.98
CA PRO A 249 -5.63 -17.96 3.31
C PRO A 249 -5.18 -19.32 2.73
N LEU A 250 -5.70 -20.43 3.24
CA LEU A 250 -5.53 -21.77 2.64
C LEU A 250 -6.27 -21.98 1.30
N GLN A 251 -7.11 -21.04 0.87
CA GLN A 251 -7.79 -21.04 -0.43
C GLN A 251 -7.18 -20.03 -1.41
N GLY A 252 -6.50 -18.99 -0.89
CA GLY A 252 -5.94 -17.92 -1.69
C GLY A 252 -4.69 -18.31 -2.49
N ASN A 253 -4.49 -17.63 -3.60
CA ASN A 253 -3.43 -17.88 -4.59
C ASN A 253 -2.63 -16.58 -4.87
N SER A 254 -1.32 -16.69 -5.06
CA SER A 254 -0.39 -15.55 -5.24
C SER A 254 -0.20 -15.07 -6.69
N TYR A 255 -0.94 -15.58 -7.68
CA TYR A 255 -0.75 -15.33 -9.12
C TYR A 255 -0.62 -13.85 -9.49
N GLY A 256 -1.44 -12.98 -8.89
CA GLY A 256 -1.39 -11.53 -9.13
C GLY A 256 -0.04 -10.88 -8.83
N LEU A 257 0.72 -11.41 -7.86
CA LEU A 257 2.06 -10.91 -7.54
C LEU A 257 3.07 -11.26 -8.64
N GLY A 258 2.96 -12.48 -9.20
CA GLY A 258 3.79 -12.90 -10.33
C GLY A 258 3.47 -12.12 -11.61
N GLN A 259 2.20 -11.72 -11.81
CA GLN A 259 1.84 -10.80 -12.88
C GLN A 259 2.50 -9.42 -12.73
N ALA A 260 2.47 -8.82 -11.54
CA ALA A 260 3.11 -7.52 -11.29
C ALA A 260 4.65 -7.59 -11.48
N LEU A 261 5.29 -8.67 -11.01
CA LEU A 261 6.71 -8.94 -11.23
C LEU A 261 7.06 -9.04 -12.72
N ARG A 262 6.27 -9.81 -13.46
CA ARG A 262 6.41 -10.01 -14.92
C ARG A 262 6.26 -8.69 -15.67
N GLU A 263 5.21 -7.93 -15.39
CA GLU A 263 4.94 -6.65 -16.06
C GLU A 263 6.07 -5.65 -15.84
N ALA A 264 6.60 -5.53 -14.61
CA ALA A 264 7.78 -4.71 -14.32
C ALA A 264 9.00 -5.10 -15.18
N ALA A 265 9.23 -6.39 -15.37
CA ALA A 265 10.35 -6.90 -16.15
C ALA A 265 10.11 -6.77 -17.68
N GLU A 266 8.89 -6.95 -18.16
CA GLU A 266 8.48 -6.72 -19.56
C GLU A 266 8.57 -5.23 -19.94
N MET A 267 8.24 -4.31 -19.02
CA MET A 267 8.46 -2.87 -19.20
C MET A 267 9.95 -2.45 -19.20
N GLY A 268 10.86 -3.36 -18.88
CA GLY A 268 12.30 -3.16 -18.98
C GLY A 268 13.02 -2.82 -17.67
N PHE A 269 12.33 -2.76 -16.53
CA PHE A 269 12.95 -2.52 -15.23
C PHE A 269 13.79 -3.72 -14.78
N ARG A 270 14.95 -3.49 -14.17
CA ARG A 270 15.95 -4.54 -13.87
C ARG A 270 16.38 -4.63 -12.40
N THR A 271 15.92 -3.71 -11.56
CA THR A 271 15.89 -3.91 -10.10
C THR A 271 14.46 -3.70 -9.62
N ILE A 272 13.83 -4.76 -9.12
CA ILE A 272 12.44 -4.75 -8.69
C ILE A 272 12.40 -4.88 -7.17
N TYR A 273 11.96 -3.81 -6.51
CA TYR A 273 11.70 -3.80 -5.08
C TYR A 273 10.31 -4.36 -4.81
N VAL A 274 10.20 -5.34 -3.93
CA VAL A 274 8.92 -5.95 -3.55
C VAL A 274 8.73 -5.82 -2.05
N GLY A 275 7.74 -5.04 -1.64
CA GLY A 275 7.23 -5.04 -0.28
C GLY A 275 6.39 -6.29 -0.06
N LEU A 276 6.79 -7.18 0.86
CA LEU A 276 6.02 -8.36 1.24
C LEU A 276 5.55 -8.24 2.70
N PRO A 277 4.22 -8.31 2.95
CA PRO A 277 3.68 -8.28 4.31
C PRO A 277 4.01 -9.57 5.07
N ALA A 278 4.00 -9.47 6.41
CA ALA A 278 4.27 -10.58 7.31
C ALA A 278 3.17 -11.65 7.29
N GLN A 279 1.93 -11.26 6.96
CA GLN A 279 0.78 -12.15 6.78
C GLN A 279 0.08 -11.80 5.46
N ALA A 280 -0.37 -12.82 4.73
CA ALA A 280 -0.96 -12.67 3.40
C ALA A 280 -2.35 -13.33 3.29
N ALA A 281 -3.12 -12.90 2.30
CA ALA A 281 -4.39 -13.47 1.85
C ALA A 281 -4.23 -14.86 1.19
N CYS A 282 -3.00 -15.29 0.91
CA CYS A 282 -2.67 -16.59 0.33
C CYS A 282 -1.51 -17.24 1.10
N ILE A 283 -1.59 -18.56 1.32
CA ILE A 283 -0.50 -19.37 1.87
C ILE A 283 -0.32 -20.58 0.94
N ASP A 284 0.02 -20.27 -0.30
CA ASP A 284 0.37 -21.20 -1.38
C ASP A 284 1.88 -21.38 -1.50
N GLY A 285 2.67 -20.79 -0.59
CA GLY A 285 4.13 -20.82 -0.65
C GLY A 285 4.72 -20.10 -1.86
N GLY A 286 3.96 -19.22 -2.53
CA GLY A 286 4.38 -18.56 -3.77
C GLY A 286 4.17 -19.38 -5.05
N ILE A 287 3.45 -20.51 -5.00
CA ILE A 287 3.19 -21.33 -6.21
C ILE A 287 2.49 -20.51 -7.31
N GLY A 288 1.41 -19.78 -6.98
CA GLY A 288 0.66 -19.01 -7.98
C GLY A 288 1.51 -17.93 -8.64
N MET A 289 2.30 -17.21 -7.85
CA MET A 289 3.30 -16.24 -8.31
C MET A 289 4.31 -16.92 -9.26
N ALA A 290 4.80 -18.11 -8.92
CA ALA A 290 5.74 -18.86 -9.77
C ALA A 290 5.08 -19.37 -11.08
N GLN A 291 3.81 -19.82 -11.05
CA GLN A 291 3.04 -20.18 -12.26
C GLN A 291 2.84 -18.98 -13.19
N ALA A 292 2.64 -17.78 -12.65
CA ALA A 292 2.57 -16.54 -13.45
C ALA A 292 3.92 -16.14 -14.07
N LEU A 293 5.04 -16.63 -13.51
CA LEU A 293 6.40 -16.56 -14.06
C LEU A 293 6.79 -17.82 -14.87
N SER A 294 5.81 -18.62 -15.29
CA SER A 294 5.96 -19.81 -16.14
C SER A 294 6.79 -20.95 -15.52
N VAL A 295 6.68 -21.14 -14.20
CA VAL A 295 7.11 -22.39 -13.52
C VAL A 295 5.94 -23.37 -13.49
N ASP A 296 6.15 -24.55 -14.09
CA ASP A 296 5.15 -25.62 -14.11
C ASP A 296 5.22 -26.43 -12.83
N PHE A 297 4.08 -26.76 -12.22
CA PHE A 297 3.98 -27.65 -11.06
C PHE A 297 3.10 -28.85 -11.39
N TYR A 298 3.44 -30.04 -10.88
CA TYR A 298 2.73 -31.29 -11.20
C TYR A 298 2.29 -32.06 -9.96
N ASP A 299 1.20 -32.83 -10.12
CA ASP A 299 0.69 -33.76 -9.11
C ASP A 299 1.43 -35.11 -9.11
N VAL A 300 0.99 -36.02 -8.22
CA VAL A 300 1.60 -37.36 -8.03
C VAL A 300 1.42 -38.31 -9.22
N ASP A 301 0.45 -38.05 -10.11
CA ASP A 301 0.18 -38.81 -11.32
C ASP A 301 0.90 -38.19 -12.55
N GLY A 302 1.51 -37.01 -12.39
CA GLY A 302 2.23 -36.28 -13.42
C GLY A 302 1.38 -35.29 -14.22
N ASN A 303 0.17 -34.96 -13.76
CA ASN A 303 -0.65 -33.92 -14.39
C ASN A 303 -0.19 -32.53 -13.94
N GLU A 304 -0.26 -31.57 -14.85
CA GLU A 304 -0.04 -30.15 -14.56
C GLU A 304 -1.11 -29.61 -13.60
N LEU A 305 -0.69 -28.89 -12.55
CA LEU A 305 -1.59 -28.31 -11.56
C LEU A 305 -2.22 -27.01 -12.09
N PRO A 306 -3.52 -26.77 -11.84
CA PRO A 306 -4.22 -25.59 -12.32
C PRO A 306 -3.62 -24.31 -11.75
N HIS A 307 -3.82 -23.20 -12.45
CA HIS A 307 -3.38 -21.87 -12.02
C HIS A 307 -4.40 -21.23 -11.04
N GLU A 308 -5.57 -21.85 -10.86
CA GLU A 308 -6.67 -21.35 -10.03
C GLU A 308 -6.68 -21.91 -8.61
N GLY A 309 -6.80 -21.02 -7.62
CA GLY A 309 -6.85 -21.36 -6.19
C GLY A 309 -5.55 -21.94 -5.62
N ASN A 310 -5.50 -22.21 -4.32
CA ASN A 310 -4.33 -22.81 -3.68
C ASN A 310 -4.16 -24.29 -4.08
N VAL A 311 -2.94 -24.69 -4.47
CA VAL A 311 -2.61 -26.05 -4.92
C VAL A 311 -1.47 -26.72 -4.11
N ALA A 312 -1.03 -26.08 -3.01
CA ALA A 312 0.14 -26.50 -2.24
C ALA A 312 0.00 -27.86 -1.54
N ASP A 313 -1.21 -28.41 -1.47
CA ASP A 313 -1.51 -29.75 -0.94
C ASP A 313 -1.21 -30.88 -1.94
N ARG A 314 -1.03 -30.56 -3.23
CA ARG A 314 -0.91 -31.53 -4.34
C ARG A 314 0.44 -31.53 -5.07
N VAL A 315 1.34 -30.59 -4.78
CA VAL A 315 2.64 -30.49 -5.47
C VAL A 315 3.52 -31.71 -5.18
N ALA A 316 3.86 -32.46 -6.22
CA ALA A 316 4.78 -33.60 -6.17
C ALA A 316 6.11 -33.32 -6.89
N SER A 317 6.09 -32.51 -7.95
CA SER A 317 7.26 -32.05 -8.69
C SER A 317 7.00 -30.68 -9.34
N LEU A 318 8.05 -30.08 -9.92
CA LEU A 318 7.97 -28.85 -10.72
C LEU A 318 9.01 -28.88 -11.84
N SER A 319 8.80 -28.12 -12.92
CA SER A 319 9.80 -27.84 -13.95
C SER A 319 10.12 -26.35 -14.05
N LEU A 320 11.38 -26.05 -14.38
CA LEU A 320 11.88 -24.72 -14.68
C LEU A 320 12.15 -24.53 -16.19
N ASP A 321 11.84 -25.52 -17.04
CA ASP A 321 12.16 -25.50 -18.48
C ASP A 321 11.48 -24.34 -19.23
N HIS A 322 10.38 -23.81 -18.69
CA HIS A 322 9.58 -22.72 -19.27
C HIS A 322 9.68 -21.39 -18.49
N ILE A 323 10.51 -21.31 -17.44
CA ILE A 323 10.58 -20.11 -16.57
C ILE A 323 10.85 -18.85 -17.40
N ASP A 324 10.12 -17.77 -17.12
CA ASP A 324 10.13 -16.63 -18.02
C ASP A 324 11.49 -15.92 -18.03
N ASN A 325 12.18 -16.02 -19.16
CA ASN A 325 13.52 -15.46 -19.37
C ASN A 325 13.51 -13.93 -19.30
N VAL A 326 12.34 -13.27 -19.37
CA VAL A 326 12.22 -11.83 -19.09
C VAL A 326 12.72 -11.49 -17.66
N MET A 327 12.64 -12.44 -16.71
CA MET A 327 13.13 -12.29 -15.34
C MET A 327 14.64 -12.55 -15.17
N SER A 328 15.36 -13.09 -16.18
CA SER A 328 16.77 -13.55 -15.99
C SER A 328 17.74 -12.44 -15.60
N ASP A 329 17.46 -11.23 -16.08
CA ASP A 329 18.30 -10.05 -15.89
C ASP A 329 17.80 -9.15 -14.75
N CYS A 330 16.75 -9.58 -14.03
CA CYS A 330 16.10 -8.81 -12.97
C CYS A 330 16.64 -9.22 -11.60
N LYS A 331 17.29 -8.28 -10.91
CA LYS A 331 17.53 -8.41 -9.47
C LYS A 331 16.25 -8.07 -8.71
N ILE A 332 15.83 -8.94 -7.79
CA ILE A 332 14.72 -8.72 -6.89
C ILE A 332 15.25 -8.30 -5.51
N ILE A 333 14.66 -7.27 -4.91
CA ILE A 333 15.00 -6.84 -3.54
C ILE A 333 13.70 -6.87 -2.71
N VAL A 334 13.61 -7.83 -1.80
CA VAL A 334 12.40 -8.03 -0.99
C VAL A 334 12.54 -7.29 0.33
N ALA A 335 11.61 -6.40 0.59
CA ALA A 335 11.36 -5.81 1.89
C ALA A 335 10.44 -6.73 2.69
N CYS A 336 11.03 -7.57 3.54
CA CYS A 336 10.31 -8.43 4.47
C CYS A 336 9.88 -7.64 5.72
N GLU A 337 8.58 -7.60 5.98
CA GLU A 337 8.01 -7.02 7.22
C GLU A 337 8.33 -7.86 8.47
N SER A 338 8.57 -9.17 8.31
CA SER A 338 8.94 -10.07 9.41
C SER A 338 10.26 -10.79 9.11
N THR A 339 10.98 -11.17 10.16
CA THR A 339 12.16 -12.04 10.07
C THR A 339 11.82 -13.53 10.16
N LEU A 340 10.54 -13.90 10.34
CA LEU A 340 10.12 -15.30 10.49
C LEU A 340 10.35 -16.11 9.19
N PRO A 341 10.97 -17.30 9.26
CA PRO A 341 11.14 -18.20 8.12
C PRO A 341 9.83 -18.91 7.74
N ILE A 342 9.80 -19.52 6.55
CA ILE A 342 8.69 -20.38 6.11
C ILE A 342 8.68 -21.74 6.83
N HIS A 343 9.87 -22.24 7.26
CA HIS A 343 10.06 -23.56 7.84
C HIS A 343 10.80 -23.51 9.19
N GLY A 344 10.59 -24.52 10.04
CA GLY A 344 11.22 -24.66 11.37
C GLY A 344 10.24 -24.43 12.52
N GLU A 345 10.72 -24.55 13.78
CA GLU A 345 9.85 -24.44 14.97
C GLU A 345 9.22 -23.04 15.13
N SER A 346 9.98 -21.99 14.78
CA SER A 346 9.55 -20.58 14.86
C SER A 346 9.25 -20.00 13.48
N ASN A 347 8.38 -20.65 12.71
CA ASN A 347 7.98 -20.22 11.36
C ASN A 347 6.83 -19.19 11.37
N SER A 348 6.55 -18.55 10.22
CA SER A 348 5.48 -17.55 10.07
C SER A 348 4.06 -18.11 10.23
N LEU A 349 3.83 -19.40 9.93
CA LEU A 349 2.54 -20.09 10.02
C LEU A 349 2.07 -20.26 11.47
N ASN A 350 2.95 -20.12 12.45
CA ASN A 350 2.58 -20.15 13.88
C ASN A 350 1.53 -19.09 14.24
N SER A 351 1.50 -17.96 13.52
CA SER A 351 0.49 -16.90 13.65
C SER A 351 -0.95 -17.33 13.32
N LEU A 352 -1.12 -18.41 12.53
CA LEU A 352 -2.42 -18.83 12.01
C LEU A 352 -3.35 -19.39 13.10
N PRO A 353 -4.69 -19.34 12.89
CA PRO A 353 -5.63 -20.12 13.67
C PRO A 353 -5.25 -21.60 13.70
N ALA A 354 -5.38 -22.23 14.87
CA ALA A 354 -4.99 -23.64 15.06
C ALA A 354 -5.75 -24.61 14.13
N SER A 355 -6.95 -24.23 13.64
CA SER A 355 -7.72 -24.99 12.66
C SER A 355 -7.16 -24.97 11.23
N GLN A 356 -6.18 -24.11 10.94
CA GLN A 356 -5.52 -23.99 9.62
C GLN A 356 -4.01 -24.30 9.70
N ARG A 357 -3.37 -24.04 10.85
CA ARG A 357 -1.91 -24.13 11.03
C ARG A 357 -1.31 -25.48 10.62
N ASP A 358 -1.86 -26.59 11.11
CA ASP A 358 -1.25 -27.91 10.94
C ASP A 358 -1.24 -28.33 9.45
N VAL A 359 -2.31 -27.99 8.72
CA VAL A 359 -2.42 -28.20 7.27
C VAL A 359 -1.45 -27.27 6.51
N ALA A 360 -1.34 -26.00 6.91
CA ALA A 360 -0.38 -25.07 6.33
C ALA A 360 1.07 -25.58 6.48
N ILE A 361 1.44 -26.06 7.67
CA ILE A 361 2.75 -26.63 7.95
C ILE A 361 2.99 -27.89 7.09
N GLN A 362 2.02 -28.80 6.99
CA GLN A 362 2.16 -30.00 6.16
C GLN A 362 2.37 -29.68 4.67
N ASN A 363 1.62 -28.71 4.13
CA ASN A 363 1.74 -28.28 2.74
C ASN A 363 3.10 -27.60 2.49
N MET A 364 3.49 -26.65 3.34
CA MET A 364 4.76 -25.92 3.18
C MET A 364 5.98 -26.81 3.37
N ASN A 365 5.95 -27.79 4.29
CA ASN A 365 7.02 -28.77 4.44
C ASN A 365 7.21 -29.60 3.16
N SER A 366 6.10 -30.06 2.56
CA SER A 366 6.11 -30.84 1.31
C SER A 366 6.64 -30.01 0.14
N LEU A 367 6.15 -28.77 0.00
CA LEU A 367 6.59 -27.82 -1.04
C LEU A 367 8.09 -27.51 -0.91
N VAL A 368 8.58 -27.21 0.29
CA VAL A 368 10.01 -26.96 0.58
C VAL A 368 10.88 -28.17 0.21
N GLU A 369 10.41 -29.41 0.40
CA GLU A 369 11.16 -30.58 -0.04
C GLU A 369 11.22 -30.70 -1.56
N VAL A 370 10.12 -30.42 -2.28
CA VAL A 370 10.09 -30.43 -3.76
C VAL A 370 10.97 -29.31 -4.33
N VAL A 371 10.70 -28.06 -3.95
CA VAL A 371 11.40 -26.86 -4.45
C VAL A 371 12.89 -26.91 -4.09
N GLY A 372 13.22 -27.24 -2.84
CA GLY A 372 14.61 -27.38 -2.38
C GLY A 372 15.38 -28.55 -3.01
N ARG A 373 14.69 -29.53 -3.64
CA ARG A 373 15.33 -30.56 -4.47
C ARG A 373 15.64 -30.04 -5.88
N VAL A 374 14.70 -29.37 -6.54
CA VAL A 374 14.88 -28.90 -7.93
C VAL A 374 15.83 -27.69 -7.99
N CYS A 375 15.62 -26.69 -7.13
CA CYS A 375 16.43 -25.46 -7.11
C CYS A 375 17.77 -25.62 -6.37
N ASN A 376 18.08 -26.82 -5.87
CA ASN A 376 19.29 -27.18 -5.10
C ASN A 376 19.59 -26.28 -3.86
N ASN A 377 18.64 -25.46 -3.40
CA ASN A 377 18.79 -24.55 -2.26
C ASN A 377 17.83 -24.93 -1.12
N ARG A 378 18.17 -26.01 -0.39
CA ARG A 378 17.38 -26.48 0.77
C ARG A 378 17.49 -25.58 2.00
N SER A 379 18.44 -24.64 2.03
CA SER A 379 18.69 -23.72 3.15
C SER A 379 17.80 -22.47 3.15
N ALA A 380 17.30 -22.04 1.99
CA ALA A 380 16.49 -20.82 1.90
C ALA A 380 15.19 -20.86 2.72
N CYS A 381 14.65 -22.04 3.01
CA CYS A 381 13.41 -22.17 3.81
C CYS A 381 13.57 -21.80 5.31
N ILE A 382 14.81 -21.71 5.79
CA ILE A 382 15.15 -21.22 7.14
C ILE A 382 15.86 -19.85 7.11
N GLN A 383 15.94 -19.20 5.94
CA GLN A 383 16.45 -17.84 5.83
C GLN A 383 15.49 -16.87 6.54
N PRO A 384 15.99 -15.89 7.31
CA PRO A 384 15.15 -14.86 7.91
C PRO A 384 14.28 -14.16 6.86
N GLY A 385 12.99 -14.01 7.16
CA GLY A 385 11.99 -13.37 6.29
C GLY A 385 11.46 -14.22 5.14
N SER A 386 11.98 -15.43 4.91
CA SER A 386 11.49 -16.37 3.89
C SER A 386 10.00 -16.76 4.05
N GLY A 387 9.42 -16.55 5.24
CA GLY A 387 8.00 -16.77 5.52
C GLY A 387 7.06 -15.61 5.16
N CYS A 388 7.57 -14.46 4.70
CA CYS A 388 6.75 -13.31 4.29
C CYS A 388 5.99 -13.58 2.98
N GLY A 389 4.89 -12.86 2.76
CA GLY A 389 4.02 -13.03 1.60
C GLY A 389 3.45 -14.45 1.49
N GLY A 390 3.16 -15.11 2.62
CA GLY A 390 2.67 -16.50 2.63
C GLY A 390 3.68 -17.55 2.14
N GLY A 391 4.97 -17.19 2.07
CA GLY A 391 6.05 -17.99 1.50
C GLY A 391 6.54 -17.52 0.12
N ALA A 392 5.93 -16.49 -0.47
CA ALA A 392 6.43 -15.87 -1.69
C ALA A 392 7.92 -15.43 -1.57
N ALA A 393 8.35 -14.97 -0.38
CA ALA A 393 9.75 -14.62 -0.14
C ALA A 393 10.72 -15.81 -0.32
N TYR A 394 10.34 -17.00 0.15
CA TYR A 394 11.09 -18.25 -0.07
C TYR A 394 11.14 -18.61 -1.56
N MET A 395 10.00 -18.55 -2.25
CA MET A 395 9.92 -18.93 -3.66
C MET A 395 10.75 -17.99 -4.56
N LEU A 396 10.77 -16.69 -4.26
CA LEU A 396 11.66 -15.74 -4.96
C LEU A 396 13.14 -16.08 -4.72
N SER A 397 13.55 -16.36 -3.47
CA SER A 397 14.97 -16.63 -3.12
C SER A 397 15.53 -18.00 -3.54
N VAL A 398 14.72 -18.83 -4.21
CA VAL A 398 15.15 -20.09 -4.84
C VAL A 398 14.96 -20.12 -6.36
N LEU A 399 14.15 -19.21 -6.94
CA LEU A 399 13.93 -19.12 -8.39
C LEU A 399 14.73 -18.00 -9.07
N LEU A 400 14.95 -16.86 -8.41
CA LEU A 400 15.49 -15.62 -9.00
C LEU A 400 16.65 -15.04 -8.18
N ASP A 401 17.44 -14.12 -8.77
CA ASP A 401 18.44 -13.34 -8.03
C ASP A 401 17.76 -12.38 -7.02
N THR A 402 17.51 -12.89 -5.82
CA THR A 402 16.67 -12.23 -4.82
C THR A 402 17.43 -11.97 -3.52
N GLU A 403 17.48 -10.70 -3.11
CA GLU A 403 18.01 -10.28 -1.81
C GLU A 403 16.86 -10.03 -0.83
N LEU A 404 16.69 -10.91 0.16
CA LEU A 404 15.74 -10.70 1.27
C LEU A 404 16.35 -9.76 2.33
N LYS A 405 15.68 -8.66 2.64
CA LYS A 405 16.07 -7.68 3.67
C LYS A 405 14.93 -7.43 4.66
N SER A 406 15.23 -6.95 5.87
CA SER A 406 14.20 -6.30 6.68
C SER A 406 13.72 -5.03 5.95
N GLY A 407 12.42 -4.80 5.88
CA GLY A 407 11.90 -3.75 4.99
C GLY A 407 12.37 -2.33 5.30
N LEU A 408 12.64 -2.01 6.58
CA LEU A 408 13.25 -0.72 6.94
C LEU A 408 14.64 -0.56 6.29
N ALA A 409 15.44 -1.62 6.18
CA ALA A 409 16.76 -1.60 5.50
C ALA A 409 16.67 -1.66 3.96
N VAL A 410 15.47 -1.48 3.41
CA VAL A 410 15.21 -1.22 1.98
C VAL A 410 14.84 0.25 1.74
N VAL A 411 14.27 0.93 2.75
CA VAL A 411 13.91 2.35 2.72
C VAL A 411 15.01 3.25 3.30
N VAL A 412 15.71 2.78 4.33
CA VAL A 412 16.81 3.49 5.00
C VAL A 412 18.14 3.12 4.37
N ASP A 413 18.86 4.13 3.90
CA ASP A 413 20.21 4.03 3.36
C ASP A 413 21.26 4.75 4.24
N ASP A 414 22.52 4.72 3.80
CA ASP A 414 23.64 5.37 4.49
C ASP A 414 23.47 6.90 4.58
N GLU A 415 22.81 7.54 3.61
CA GLU A 415 22.56 8.99 3.67
C GLU A 415 21.52 9.31 4.75
N PHE A 416 20.42 8.55 4.85
CA PHE A 416 19.44 8.72 5.92
C PHE A 416 20.04 8.46 7.32
N GLU A 417 20.82 7.39 7.50
CA GLU A 417 21.52 7.15 8.77
C GLU A 417 22.49 8.32 9.08
N SER A 418 23.14 8.88 8.05
CA SER A 418 23.96 10.08 8.23
C SER A 418 23.15 11.34 8.56
N GLN A 419 21.89 11.47 8.15
CA GLN A 419 21.00 12.57 8.58
C GLN A 419 20.64 12.43 10.06
N ILE A 420 20.31 11.22 10.53
CA ILE A 420 20.12 10.96 11.97
C ILE A 420 21.36 11.32 12.80
N ALA A 421 22.57 11.11 12.25
CA ALA A 421 23.83 11.50 12.87
C ALA A 421 24.13 13.02 12.88
N LYS A 422 23.36 13.84 12.14
CA LYS A 422 23.55 15.30 11.99
C LYS A 422 22.53 16.15 12.74
N VAL A 423 21.48 15.56 13.34
CA VAL A 423 20.37 16.28 13.99
C VAL A 423 20.36 16.17 15.51
N ASP A 424 19.69 17.10 16.18
CA ASP A 424 19.52 17.08 17.64
C ASP A 424 18.46 16.05 18.09
N LEU A 425 17.43 15.87 17.26
CA LEU A 425 16.22 15.12 17.59
C LEU A 425 15.73 14.26 16.41
N LEU A 426 15.48 12.98 16.67
CA LEU A 426 14.63 12.11 15.88
C LEU A 426 13.20 12.15 16.47
N ILE A 427 12.21 12.34 15.60
CA ILE A 427 10.81 12.10 15.89
C ILE A 427 10.33 10.92 15.03
N THR A 428 9.73 9.93 15.67
CA THR A 428 9.14 8.75 15.03
C THR A 428 7.88 8.32 15.80
N GLY A 429 7.22 7.26 15.35
CA GLY A 429 6.00 6.75 15.97
C GLY A 429 5.10 5.99 15.01
N ALA A 430 4.27 5.11 15.55
CA ALA A 430 3.30 4.28 14.83
C ALA A 430 2.04 4.09 15.70
N TYR A 431 0.96 3.53 15.15
CA TYR A 431 -0.28 3.32 15.92
C TYR A 431 -0.05 2.54 17.21
N ASN A 432 0.59 1.39 17.08
CA ASN A 432 1.02 0.55 18.19
C ASN A 432 2.54 0.48 18.17
N VAL A 433 3.16 0.50 19.34
CA VAL A 433 4.60 0.26 19.51
C VAL A 433 4.77 -0.91 20.48
N ASP A 434 5.56 -1.90 20.05
CA ASP A 434 6.09 -2.95 20.93
C ASP A 434 7.61 -2.85 20.95
N VAL A 435 8.15 -2.34 22.06
CA VAL A 435 9.58 -2.12 22.25
C VAL A 435 10.42 -3.40 22.09
N ARG A 436 9.79 -4.58 22.21
CA ARG A 436 10.43 -5.89 22.08
C ARG A 436 10.38 -6.46 20.65
N ASN A 437 9.58 -5.87 19.77
CA ASN A 437 9.44 -6.34 18.40
C ASN A 437 10.64 -5.88 17.55
N VAL A 438 11.42 -6.83 17.05
CA VAL A 438 12.55 -6.56 16.15
C VAL A 438 12.01 -6.34 14.73
N GLY A 439 12.28 -5.16 14.17
CA GLY A 439 11.68 -4.68 12.92
C GLY A 439 10.56 -3.66 13.08
N ASP A 440 10.11 -3.36 14.31
CA ASP A 440 9.18 -2.25 14.56
C ASP A 440 9.87 -0.91 14.24
N ILE A 441 9.25 -0.07 13.40
CA ILE A 441 9.90 1.11 12.80
C ILE A 441 10.46 2.06 13.88
N PRO A 442 9.71 2.44 14.94
CA PRO A 442 10.25 3.28 15.99
C PRO A 442 11.37 2.62 16.81
N VAL A 443 11.42 1.29 16.91
CA VAL A 443 12.45 0.55 17.65
C VAL A 443 13.77 0.58 16.89
N GLU A 444 13.77 0.20 15.61
CA GLU A 444 15.01 0.16 14.82
C GLU A 444 15.56 1.57 14.53
N LEU A 445 14.69 2.56 14.30
CA LEU A 445 15.11 3.96 14.18
C LEU A 445 15.66 4.52 15.51
N SER A 446 15.10 4.12 16.65
CA SER A 446 15.65 4.52 17.97
C SER A 446 17.04 3.93 18.20
N ARG A 447 17.26 2.66 17.83
CA ARG A 447 18.59 2.02 17.89
C ARG A 447 19.59 2.70 16.96
N MET A 448 19.15 3.12 15.77
CA MET A 448 19.97 3.89 14.83
C MET A 448 20.39 5.24 15.43
N ALA A 449 19.46 6.01 15.99
CA ALA A 449 19.75 7.26 16.70
C ALA A 449 20.68 7.07 17.92
N GLN A 450 20.53 5.95 18.64
CA GLN A 450 21.36 5.59 19.79
C GLN A 450 22.85 5.51 19.44
N LYS A 451 23.21 5.00 18.25
CA LYS A 451 24.60 4.94 17.74
C LYS A 451 25.30 6.31 17.80
N TYR A 452 24.55 7.37 17.54
CA TYR A 452 25.04 8.75 17.40
C TYR A 452 24.74 9.63 18.63
N ASN A 453 24.05 9.09 19.64
CA ASN A 453 23.53 9.79 20.82
C ASN A 453 22.40 10.81 20.54
N THR A 454 21.91 10.87 19.30
CA THR A 454 20.71 11.62 18.87
C THR A 454 19.52 11.26 19.77
N LYS A 455 18.72 12.26 20.17
CA LYS A 455 17.57 12.00 21.07
C LYS A 455 16.36 11.56 20.27
N THR A 456 15.58 10.64 20.81
CA THR A 456 14.42 10.08 20.10
C THR A 456 13.13 10.25 20.88
N VAL A 457 12.15 10.95 20.29
CA VAL A 457 10.78 11.01 20.80
C VAL A 457 9.90 10.12 19.93
N VAL A 458 9.24 9.15 20.56
CA VAL A 458 8.33 8.21 19.92
C VAL A 458 6.89 8.58 20.27
N TYR A 459 6.05 8.88 19.28
CA TYR A 459 4.60 9.02 19.47
C TYR A 459 3.90 7.68 19.24
N THR A 460 2.80 7.45 19.96
CA THR A 460 2.00 6.22 19.79
C THR A 460 0.54 6.39 20.20
N ALA A 461 -0.39 5.67 19.56
CA ALA A 461 -1.78 5.57 20.01
C ALA A 461 -1.96 4.46 21.05
N GLN A 462 -1.19 3.37 20.97
CA GLN A 462 -1.24 2.23 21.89
C GLN A 462 0.17 1.74 22.28
N ASN A 463 0.42 1.63 23.58
CA ASN A 463 1.59 0.91 24.10
C ASN A 463 1.17 -0.54 24.37
N SER A 464 1.62 -1.49 23.55
CA SER A 464 1.30 -2.92 23.75
C SER A 464 2.27 -3.61 24.71
N SER A 465 3.57 -3.31 24.64
CA SER A 465 4.60 -4.05 25.38
C SER A 465 5.91 -3.27 25.56
N GLY A 466 6.70 -3.69 26.55
CA GLY A 466 8.14 -3.36 26.64
C GLY A 466 8.53 -1.92 27.02
N VAL A 467 7.62 -1.05 27.43
CA VAL A 467 7.91 0.37 27.76
C VAL A 467 9.05 0.57 28.78
N ALA A 468 9.30 -0.39 29.68
CA ALA A 468 10.43 -0.34 30.62
C ALA A 468 11.80 -0.54 29.93
N ASP A 469 11.81 -1.25 28.80
CA ASP A 469 12.99 -1.63 28.01
C ASP A 469 13.34 -0.54 26.96
N ALA A 470 12.55 0.54 26.90
CA ALA A 470 12.64 1.61 25.91
C ALA A 470 13.98 2.37 25.88
N PRO A 471 14.62 2.69 27.04
CA PRO A 471 15.94 3.33 27.04
C PRO A 471 17.04 2.45 26.42
N ASP A 472 16.94 1.12 26.58
CA ASP A 472 17.94 0.16 26.09
C ASP A 472 17.96 0.11 24.56
N VAL A 473 16.82 0.37 23.90
CA VAL A 473 16.71 0.52 22.44
C VAL A 473 16.81 1.98 21.97
N GLY A 474 17.20 2.92 22.83
CA GLY A 474 17.49 4.32 22.46
C GLY A 474 16.30 5.29 22.47
N MET A 475 15.10 4.84 22.84
CA MET A 475 13.94 5.73 22.97
C MET A 475 14.15 6.67 24.15
N SER A 476 14.34 7.97 23.88
CA SER A 476 14.56 8.98 24.92
C SER A 476 13.26 9.40 25.60
N CYS A 477 12.12 9.30 24.90
CA CYS A 477 10.78 9.47 25.46
C CYS A 477 9.74 8.74 24.60
N ILE A 478 8.76 8.08 25.23
CA ILE A 478 7.54 7.61 24.56
C ILE A 478 6.39 8.52 25.00
N VAL A 479 5.69 9.12 24.04
CA VAL A 479 4.60 10.08 24.24
C VAL A 479 3.29 9.47 23.69
N PRO A 480 2.43 8.89 24.54
CA PRO A 480 1.12 8.42 24.11
C PRO A 480 0.24 9.62 23.69
N ILE A 481 -0.40 9.53 22.52
CA ILE A 481 -1.32 10.56 22.05
C ILE A 481 -2.66 10.63 22.82
N PRO A 482 -3.29 9.52 23.29
CA PRO A 482 -4.58 9.61 23.98
C PRO A 482 -4.47 10.13 25.43
N GLU A 483 -5.11 11.26 25.71
CA GLU A 483 -5.21 11.86 27.05
C GLU A 483 -6.34 11.24 27.89
N GLY A 484 -6.42 9.92 27.96
CA GLY A 484 -7.50 9.19 28.65
C GLY A 484 -8.84 9.16 27.91
N ASN A 485 -8.98 9.91 26.81
CA ASN A 485 -10.03 9.67 25.81
C ASN A 485 -9.71 8.40 25.01
N GLN A 486 -10.75 7.67 24.59
CA GLN A 486 -10.63 6.69 23.52
C GLN A 486 -10.43 7.42 22.18
N ILE A 487 -9.56 6.89 21.33
CA ILE A 487 -9.49 7.26 19.91
C ILE A 487 -10.68 6.58 19.23
N THR A 488 -11.53 7.36 18.57
CA THR A 488 -12.76 6.85 17.92
C THR A 488 -12.79 7.07 16.42
N THR A 489 -11.98 8.00 15.93
CA THR A 489 -11.84 8.36 14.51
C THR A 489 -10.38 8.68 14.19
N ASP A 490 -10.00 8.58 12.93
CA ASP A 490 -8.68 8.98 12.45
C ASP A 490 -8.44 10.48 12.65
N GLN A 491 -9.49 11.28 12.54
CA GLN A 491 -9.45 12.71 12.88
C GLN A 491 -9.04 12.95 14.36
N ASP A 492 -9.37 12.06 15.30
CA ASP A 492 -8.86 12.12 16.68
C ASP A 492 -7.34 11.89 16.71
N ILE A 493 -6.81 10.93 15.93
CA ILE A 493 -5.37 10.65 15.84
C ILE A 493 -4.63 11.90 15.37
N CYS A 494 -5.06 12.51 14.25
CA CYS A 494 -4.42 13.72 13.71
C CYS A 494 -4.40 14.86 14.73
N ASN A 495 -5.55 15.11 15.39
CA ASN A 495 -5.70 16.18 16.38
C ASN A 495 -4.84 15.93 17.63
N LEU A 496 -4.80 14.70 18.13
CA LEU A 496 -4.04 14.34 19.32
C LEU A 496 -2.53 14.31 19.05
N LEU A 497 -2.08 13.80 17.89
CA LEU A 497 -0.68 13.80 17.48
C LEU A 497 -0.13 15.23 17.39
N ALA A 498 -0.80 16.13 16.66
CA ALA A 498 -0.43 17.55 16.58
C ALA A 498 -0.42 18.24 17.97
N LYS A 499 -1.39 17.90 18.83
CA LYS A 499 -1.45 18.42 20.20
C LYS A 499 -0.28 17.96 21.07
N GLN A 500 0.18 16.70 20.94
CA GLN A 500 1.36 16.23 21.65
C GLN A 500 2.66 16.81 21.06
N VAL A 501 2.82 16.90 19.74
CA VAL A 501 3.99 17.54 19.11
C VAL A 501 4.14 18.99 19.56
N THR A 502 3.03 19.74 19.59
CA THR A 502 2.98 21.11 20.15
C THR A 502 3.43 21.15 21.61
N ARG A 503 3.06 20.16 22.44
CA ARG A 503 3.55 20.08 23.83
C ARG A 503 5.03 19.76 23.91
N THR A 504 5.53 18.82 23.11
CA THR A 504 6.95 18.45 23.08
C THR A 504 7.82 19.66 22.75
N VAL A 505 7.47 20.47 21.74
CA VAL A 505 8.21 21.71 21.43
C VAL A 505 8.16 22.72 22.59
N LYS A 506 7.02 22.85 23.29
CA LYS A 506 6.93 23.70 24.50
C LYS A 506 7.80 23.16 25.65
N MET A 507 7.83 21.84 25.87
CA MET A 507 8.66 21.21 26.91
C MET A 507 10.15 21.31 26.60
N LEU A 508 10.58 21.16 25.34
CA LEU A 508 11.97 21.33 24.91
C LEU A 508 12.43 22.78 25.13
N ARG A 509 11.59 23.78 24.81
CA ARG A 509 11.86 25.20 25.12
C ARG A 509 12.06 25.42 26.63
N ILE A 510 11.15 24.91 27.47
CA ILE A 510 11.26 25.02 28.94
C ILE A 510 12.53 24.32 29.44
N GLY A 511 12.87 23.14 28.92
CA GLY A 511 14.09 22.41 29.29
C GLY A 511 15.39 23.12 28.92
N ASN A 512 15.38 23.98 27.90
CA ASN A 512 16.52 24.82 27.53
C ASN A 512 16.64 26.09 28.41
N GLU A 513 15.53 26.55 29.00
CA GLU A 513 15.49 27.68 29.94
C GLU A 513 15.81 27.24 31.39
N VAL A 514 15.42 26.02 31.77
CA VAL A 514 15.61 25.47 33.13
C VAL A 514 16.90 24.65 33.22
N LYS A 515 17.90 25.19 33.93
CA LYS A 515 19.05 24.40 34.39
C LYS A 515 18.61 23.51 35.57
N LEU A 516 18.45 22.22 35.28
CA LEU A 516 18.24 21.14 36.25
C LEU A 516 19.55 20.73 36.93
#